data_AF-A0A7T7VRN6-F1
#
_entry.id   AF-A0A7T7VRN6-F1
#
_cell.length_a   1.000
_cell.length_b   1.000
_cell.length_c   1.000
_cell.angle_alpha   90.00
_cell.angle_beta   90.00
_cell.angle_gamma   90.00
#
_symmetry.space_group_name_H-M   'P 1'
#
loop_
_entity.id
_entity.type
_entity.pdbx_description
1 polymer ?
#
loop_
_entity_poly.entity_id
_entity_poly.type
_entity_poly.pdbx_seq_one_letter_code
_entity_poly.pdbx_strand_id
1 'polypeptide(L)'
;MAVFSRYCFVSVGVLLLAACGGDASEQPDLAGLDGDDTVTSSEPQNDARSGDGLRQFEGRLAQGTECAVLRTPDGETYAVNLGEGDFTPGDYVRITASLAGTSLCMEGAGTIAIDSIERRDPPARDRDPARAGGAAITARHVAGSWVAKGVNANCEKPDFDVTRAGAGRTTVETRIDGLPETGAVATGDDPAFEWADGIARMPIESRGPDGLAVMPGDGPVVTLAGHRIAGDGVVFVKCG
;
A
#
# COMPACT_ATOMS: atom_id res chain seq x y z
N MET A 1 42.20 -29.30 -26.29
CA MET A 1 43.02 -28.08 -26.45
C MET A 1 42.48 -27.04 -25.51
N ALA A 2 43.25 -26.68 -24.50
CA ALA A 2 42.93 -25.68 -23.48
C ALA A 2 43.66 -24.37 -23.83
N VAL A 3 43.00 -23.22 -23.63
CA VAL A 3 43.68 -21.91 -23.59
C VAL A 3 43.13 -21.13 -22.41
N PHE A 4 43.99 -20.93 -21.42
CA PHE A 4 43.90 -20.02 -20.28
C PHE A 4 44.35 -18.61 -20.69
N SER A 5 43.73 -17.55 -20.15
CA SER A 5 44.38 -16.23 -19.89
C SER A 5 43.43 -15.36 -19.05
N ARG A 6 43.61 -15.23 -17.72
CA ARG A 6 44.48 -14.34 -16.92
C ARG A 6 44.09 -12.84 -16.88
N TYR A 7 43.48 -12.48 -15.74
CA TYR A 7 43.71 -11.33 -14.81
C TYR A 7 43.77 -9.86 -15.29
N CYS A 8 43.01 -9.00 -14.61
CA CYS A 8 43.57 -7.88 -13.85
C CYS A 8 42.69 -7.43 -12.66
N PHE A 9 43.37 -7.20 -11.54
CA PHE A 9 42.98 -6.66 -10.24
C PHE A 9 42.92 -5.12 -10.27
N VAL A 10 41.98 -4.47 -9.58
CA VAL A 10 42.12 -3.14 -8.89
C VAL A 10 40.98 -3.06 -7.84
N SER A 11 41.21 -3.30 -6.54
CA SER A 11 41.65 -2.41 -5.44
C SER A 11 40.56 -1.55 -4.76
N VAL A 12 40.15 -2.04 -3.58
CA VAL A 12 39.92 -1.41 -2.25
C VAL A 12 39.82 0.13 -2.15
N GLY A 13 38.75 0.58 -1.47
CA GLY A 13 38.68 1.86 -0.76
C GLY A 13 37.77 1.75 0.47
N VAL A 14 38.36 1.58 1.65
CA VAL A 14 37.70 1.66 2.96
C VAL A 14 37.84 3.10 3.46
N LEU A 15 36.74 3.76 3.83
CA LEU A 15 36.76 5.01 4.59
C LEU A 15 36.20 4.74 5.99
N LEU A 16 37.10 4.76 6.97
CA LEU A 16 36.82 4.86 8.40
C LEU A 16 36.95 6.33 8.81
N LEU A 17 35.90 6.90 9.40
CA LEU A 17 35.98 8.16 10.14
C LEU A 17 35.66 7.86 11.61
N ALA A 18 36.70 7.89 12.43
CA ALA A 18 36.64 7.97 13.88
C ALA A 18 36.73 9.45 14.28
N ALA A 19 35.91 9.88 15.25
CA ALA A 19 36.13 11.11 16.00
C ALA A 19 35.87 10.84 17.48
N CYS A 20 36.92 11.03 18.29
CA CYS A 20 36.95 10.94 19.74
C CYS A 20 37.10 12.34 20.34
N GLY A 21 36.68 12.49 21.60
CA GLY A 21 37.19 13.45 22.58
C GLY A 21 36.37 14.73 22.70
N GLY A 22 36.05 15.23 23.88
CA GLY A 22 36.48 14.88 25.23
C GLY A 22 36.25 16.06 26.17
N ASP A 23 36.18 15.70 27.45
CA ASP A 23 36.42 16.49 28.65
C ASP A 23 35.33 17.33 29.33
N ALA A 24 35.25 17.01 30.62
CA ALA A 24 34.53 17.62 31.71
C ALA A 24 35.12 18.99 32.07
N SER A 25 34.30 19.84 32.67
CA SER A 25 34.77 20.98 33.44
C SER A 25 33.78 21.28 34.57
N GLU A 26 34.37 21.57 35.72
CA GLU A 26 33.82 21.65 37.06
C GLU A 26 32.80 22.79 37.30
N GLN A 27 31.98 22.58 38.33
CA GLN A 27 31.15 23.59 39.00
C GLN A 27 32.00 24.74 39.58
N PRO A 28 31.37 25.90 39.80
CA PRO A 28 31.11 26.27 41.19
C PRO A 28 29.69 26.82 41.44
N ASP A 29 29.20 26.50 42.63
CA ASP A 29 27.99 27.04 43.27
C ASP A 29 28.08 28.57 43.46
N LEU A 30 26.99 29.29 43.23
CA LEU A 30 26.61 30.45 44.06
C LEU A 30 25.08 30.68 44.03
N ALA A 31 24.57 30.93 45.24
CA ALA A 31 23.17 30.98 45.64
C ALA A 31 22.34 32.13 45.04
N GLY A 32 21.06 31.85 44.82
CA GLY A 32 20.00 32.83 44.56
C GLY A 32 18.66 32.25 45.00
N LEU A 33 18.12 32.79 46.10
CA LEU A 33 16.82 32.47 46.68
C LEU A 33 15.70 33.06 45.81
N ASP A 34 14.65 32.29 45.52
CA ASP A 34 13.24 32.64 45.73
C ASP A 34 12.29 31.75 44.91
N GLY A 35 11.36 31.09 45.61
CA GLY A 35 10.00 30.74 45.17
C GLY A 35 9.82 29.72 44.04
N ASP A 36 9.27 28.54 44.37
CA ASP A 36 7.90 28.13 44.00
C ASP A 36 7.75 26.60 44.12
N ASP A 37 6.68 26.17 44.77
CA ASP A 37 6.36 24.76 44.97
C ASP A 37 5.94 24.14 43.64
N THR A 38 6.79 23.29 43.04
CA THR A 38 6.37 22.37 41.97
C THR A 38 7.00 21.01 42.18
N VAL A 39 6.24 20.14 42.85
CA VAL A 39 6.42 18.69 42.81
C VAL A 39 5.28 18.13 41.98
N THR A 40 5.57 17.68 40.76
CA THR A 40 5.09 16.39 40.25
C THR A 40 6.04 15.95 39.14
N SER A 41 6.75 14.86 39.43
CA SER A 41 7.62 14.12 38.52
C SER A 41 6.91 13.83 37.20
N SER A 42 7.49 14.31 36.09
CA SER A 42 7.15 13.84 34.75
C SER A 42 8.21 12.83 34.32
N GLU A 43 8.11 11.61 34.84
CA GLU A 43 8.73 10.45 34.20
C GLU A 43 7.82 10.02 33.04
N PRO A 44 8.33 9.79 31.82
CA PRO A 44 7.56 9.13 30.78
C PRO A 44 7.45 7.65 31.16
N GLN A 45 6.37 7.30 31.88
CA GLN A 45 6.00 5.91 32.08
C GLN A 45 5.57 5.34 30.73
N ASN A 46 6.50 4.57 30.16
CA ASN A 46 6.27 3.61 29.09
C ASN A 46 5.38 2.48 29.64
N ASP A 47 4.09 2.74 29.78
CA ASP A 47 3.10 1.71 30.07
C ASP A 47 2.67 1.01 28.79
N ALA A 48 3.04 -0.25 28.73
CA ALA A 48 2.82 -1.14 27.61
C ALA A 48 1.38 -1.69 27.61
N ARG A 49 0.77 -1.71 26.40
CA ARG A 49 -0.32 -2.59 25.93
C ARG A 49 -1.77 -2.26 26.36
N SER A 50 -2.33 -1.18 25.80
CA SER A 50 -3.73 -1.14 25.35
C SER A 50 -3.75 -1.10 23.81
N GLY A 51 -4.55 -1.95 23.18
CA GLY A 51 -4.67 -2.09 21.72
C GLY A 51 -5.38 -0.93 21.01
N ASP A 52 -5.22 0.29 21.52
CA ASP A 52 -6.06 1.46 21.23
C ASP A 52 -5.30 2.55 20.46
N GLY A 53 -4.43 2.12 19.54
CA GLY A 53 -3.83 3.03 18.58
C GLY A 53 -4.85 3.47 17.52
N LEU A 54 -4.78 4.74 17.12
CA LEU A 54 -5.44 5.20 15.91
C LEU A 54 -4.90 4.41 14.71
N ARG A 55 -5.81 3.91 13.88
CA ARG A 55 -5.55 3.18 12.64
C ARG A 55 -6.38 3.76 11.51
N GLN A 56 -5.91 3.59 10.29
CA GLN A 56 -6.67 3.97 9.11
C GLN A 56 -7.49 2.78 8.61
N PHE A 57 -8.75 3.06 8.30
CA PHE A 57 -9.69 2.17 7.65
C PHE A 57 -10.18 2.86 6.38
N GLU A 58 -10.36 2.10 5.32
CA GLU A 58 -10.89 2.61 4.07
C GLU A 58 -11.99 1.69 3.58
N GLY A 59 -13.05 2.25 3.01
CA GLY A 59 -14.15 1.45 2.52
C GLY A 59 -15.42 2.22 2.21
N ARG A 60 -16.47 1.46 1.89
CA ARG A 60 -17.79 2.01 1.58
C ARG A 60 -18.71 1.91 2.78
N LEU A 61 -19.36 3.03 3.08
CA LEU A 61 -20.42 3.05 4.07
C LEU A 61 -21.65 2.33 3.53
N ALA A 62 -22.24 1.47 4.35
CA ALA A 62 -23.49 0.79 4.06
C ALA A 62 -24.42 0.87 5.27
N GLN A 63 -25.70 0.61 5.01
CA GLN A 63 -26.69 0.46 6.07
C GLN A 63 -26.38 -0.82 6.86
N GLY A 64 -26.14 -0.70 8.16
CA GLY A 64 -26.11 -1.84 9.07
C GLY A 64 -27.43 -1.98 9.83
N THR A 65 -27.45 -2.96 10.73
CA THR A 65 -28.63 -3.36 11.51
C THR A 65 -28.96 -2.32 12.58
N GLU A 66 -27.93 -1.88 13.31
CA GLU A 66 -28.06 -0.91 14.40
C GLU A 66 -27.37 0.41 14.07
N CYS A 67 -26.18 0.34 13.48
CA CYS A 67 -25.37 1.49 13.10
C CYS A 67 -24.95 1.36 11.64
N ALA A 68 -24.38 2.40 11.06
CA ALA A 68 -23.77 2.28 9.75
C ALA A 68 -22.61 1.27 9.82
N VAL A 69 -22.27 0.66 8.67
CA VAL A 69 -21.11 -0.24 8.58
C VAL A 69 -20.15 0.24 7.52
N LEU A 70 -18.85 0.13 7.78
CA LEU A 70 -17.80 0.29 6.80
C LEU A 70 -17.50 -1.09 6.23
N ARG A 71 -17.69 -1.25 4.92
CA ARG A 71 -17.22 -2.43 4.18
C ARG A 71 -15.89 -2.10 3.54
N THR A 72 -14.83 -2.77 3.99
CA THR A 72 -13.50 -2.56 3.42
C THR A 72 -13.41 -3.19 2.04
N PRO A 73 -12.43 -2.75 1.22
CA PRO A 73 -12.09 -3.42 -0.01
C PRO A 73 -11.89 -4.94 0.12
N ASP A 74 -11.40 -5.39 1.28
CA ASP A 74 -11.09 -6.79 1.56
C ASP A 74 -12.30 -7.61 2.04
N GLY A 75 -13.49 -7.01 2.00
CA GLY A 75 -14.73 -7.65 2.41
C GLY A 75 -14.94 -7.70 3.93
N GLU A 76 -13.99 -7.18 4.72
CA GLU A 76 -14.22 -6.99 6.15
C GLU A 76 -15.30 -5.94 6.39
N THR A 77 -16.03 -6.10 7.48
CA THR A 77 -17.10 -5.19 7.86
C THR A 77 -16.88 -4.73 9.29
N TYR A 78 -16.99 -3.42 9.52
CA TYR A 78 -16.87 -2.81 10.84
C TYR A 78 -18.11 -1.96 11.12
N ALA A 79 -18.65 -2.04 12.32
CA ALA A 79 -19.69 -1.14 12.78
C ALA A 79 -19.11 0.26 13.02
N VAL A 80 -19.82 1.29 12.57
CA VAL A 80 -19.38 2.69 12.59
C VAL A 80 -20.43 3.56 13.22
N ASN A 81 -20.03 4.36 14.21
CA ASN A 81 -20.85 5.46 14.69
C ASN A 81 -20.43 6.74 13.96
N LEU A 82 -21.25 7.16 12.98
CA LEU A 82 -20.95 8.31 12.10
C LEU A 82 -21.18 9.69 12.76
N GLY A 83 -21.76 9.73 13.97
CA GLY A 83 -22.13 11.00 14.62
C GLY A 83 -23.08 11.85 13.77
N GLU A 84 -22.98 13.18 13.89
CA GLU A 84 -23.82 14.16 13.16
C GLU A 84 -23.20 14.63 11.82
N GLY A 85 -22.38 13.80 11.17
CA GLY A 85 -21.72 14.16 9.91
C GLY A 85 -22.55 13.96 8.64
N ASP A 86 -22.19 14.63 7.54
CA ASP A 86 -22.83 14.53 6.22
C ASP A 86 -22.46 13.24 5.43
N PHE A 87 -22.19 12.15 6.12
CA PHE A 87 -21.82 10.87 5.51
C PHE A 87 -23.03 9.94 5.40
N THR A 88 -23.24 9.39 4.22
CA THR A 88 -24.41 8.57 3.91
C THR A 88 -24.01 7.19 3.40
N PRO A 89 -24.87 6.16 3.57
CA PRO A 89 -24.66 4.88 2.90
C PRO A 89 -24.43 5.07 1.40
N GLY A 90 -23.37 4.47 0.89
CA GLY A 90 -22.88 4.64 -0.48
C GLY A 90 -21.61 5.47 -0.58
N ASP A 91 -21.34 6.36 0.38
CA ASP A 91 -20.09 7.12 0.39
C ASP A 91 -18.88 6.21 0.58
N TYR A 92 -17.81 6.51 -0.15
CA TYR A 92 -16.51 5.88 0.04
C TYR A 92 -15.62 6.82 0.86
N VAL A 93 -15.03 6.30 1.92
CA VAL A 93 -14.39 7.12 2.96
C VAL A 93 -13.08 6.52 3.43
N ARG A 94 -12.19 7.39 3.90
CA ARG A 94 -11.04 7.03 4.72
C ARG A 94 -11.28 7.53 6.14
N ILE A 95 -11.12 6.65 7.11
CA ILE A 95 -11.40 6.88 8.54
C ILE A 95 -10.12 6.65 9.32
N THR A 96 -9.72 7.61 10.15
CA THR A 96 -8.75 7.37 11.23
C THR A 96 -9.54 7.11 12.51
N ALA A 97 -9.34 5.95 13.14
CA ALA A 97 -10.15 5.49 14.27
C ALA A 97 -9.42 4.49 15.16
N SER A 98 -9.91 4.30 16.38
CA SER A 98 -9.56 3.13 17.22
C SER A 98 -10.67 2.08 17.18
N LEU A 99 -10.37 0.82 17.55
CA LEU A 99 -11.43 -0.18 17.76
C LEU A 99 -11.94 -0.03 19.19
N ALA A 100 -13.25 0.14 19.34
CA ALA A 100 -13.88 0.18 20.65
C ALA A 100 -13.97 -1.24 21.23
N GLY A 101 -13.51 -1.42 22.47
CA GLY A 101 -13.60 -2.72 23.16
C GLY A 101 -15.03 -3.13 23.53
N THR A 102 -15.92 -2.16 23.75
CA THR A 102 -17.36 -2.40 23.96
C THR A 102 -18.16 -1.29 23.29
N SER A 103 -19.24 -1.63 22.60
CA SER A 103 -20.14 -0.68 21.95
C SER A 103 -21.55 -1.25 21.88
N LEU A 104 -22.53 -0.35 21.72
CA LEU A 104 -23.89 -0.76 21.36
C LEU A 104 -23.95 -1.25 19.90
N CYS A 105 -23.08 -0.74 19.02
CA CYS A 105 -23.06 -1.11 17.61
C CYS A 105 -22.21 -2.38 17.40
N MET A 106 -22.77 -3.56 17.66
CA MET A 106 -22.02 -4.82 17.57
C MET A 106 -22.30 -5.53 16.24
N GLU A 107 -21.67 -5.07 15.16
CA GLU A 107 -21.76 -5.70 13.83
C GLU A 107 -20.38 -5.86 13.19
N GLY A 108 -20.13 -7.02 12.58
CA GLY A 108 -18.90 -7.33 11.87
C GLY A 108 -17.71 -7.68 12.77
N ALA A 109 -16.51 -7.29 12.35
CA ALA A 109 -15.23 -7.61 13.01
C ALA A 109 -14.95 -6.75 14.25
N GLY A 110 -15.74 -5.68 14.46
CA GLY A 110 -15.63 -4.80 15.61
C GLY A 110 -16.29 -3.46 15.35
N THR A 111 -16.27 -2.59 16.36
CA THR A 111 -16.78 -1.22 16.24
C THR A 111 -15.63 -0.24 16.16
N ILE A 112 -15.65 0.65 15.17
CA ILE A 112 -14.68 1.73 15.06
C ILE A 112 -15.20 3.01 15.76
N ALA A 113 -14.34 3.62 16.58
CA ALA A 113 -14.55 4.92 17.19
C ALA A 113 -13.78 5.97 16.37
N ILE A 114 -14.53 6.79 15.61
CA ILE A 114 -13.97 7.73 14.64
C ILE A 114 -13.25 8.88 15.35
N ASP A 115 -12.01 9.13 14.95
CA ASP A 115 -11.28 10.37 15.22
C ASP A 115 -11.44 11.36 14.06
N SER A 116 -11.23 10.88 12.82
CA SER A 116 -11.48 11.67 11.61
C SER A 116 -12.03 10.81 10.48
N ILE A 117 -12.85 11.43 9.63
CA ILE A 117 -13.45 10.82 8.45
C ILE A 117 -13.44 11.81 7.30
N GLU A 118 -13.04 11.35 6.12
CA GLU A 118 -13.05 12.13 4.89
C GLU A 118 -13.58 11.31 3.73
N ARG A 119 -14.31 11.96 2.82
CA ARG A 119 -14.74 11.34 1.57
C ARG A 119 -13.53 11.17 0.65
N ARG A 120 -13.43 10.00 0.04
CA ARG A 120 -12.44 9.69 -0.99
C ARG A 120 -13.15 9.21 -2.23
N ASP A 121 -12.52 9.37 -3.38
CA ASP A 121 -12.99 8.67 -4.56
C ASP A 121 -12.79 7.16 -4.33
N PRO A 122 -13.80 6.33 -4.61
CA PRO A 122 -13.62 4.90 -4.50
C PRO A 122 -12.48 4.42 -5.41
N PRO A 123 -11.83 3.28 -5.09
CA PRO A 123 -11.03 2.54 -6.05
C PRO A 123 -11.83 2.36 -7.34
N ALA A 124 -11.17 2.32 -8.49
CA ALA A 124 -11.89 2.47 -9.74
C ALA A 124 -12.77 1.24 -10.07
N ARG A 125 -12.55 0.09 -9.39
CA ARG A 125 -13.48 -1.06 -9.35
C ARG A 125 -14.88 -0.72 -8.81
N ASP A 126 -14.96 0.28 -7.95
CA ASP A 126 -16.11 0.64 -7.11
C ASP A 126 -16.88 1.88 -7.65
N ARG A 127 -16.40 2.50 -8.73
CA ARG A 127 -16.97 3.74 -9.31
C ARG A 127 -18.16 3.52 -10.24
N ASP A 128 -18.52 2.29 -10.60
CA ASP A 128 -19.63 2.00 -11.51
C ASP A 128 -20.22 0.59 -11.24
N PRO A 129 -21.38 0.45 -10.59
CA PRO A 129 -22.01 -0.85 -10.29
C PRO A 129 -22.38 -1.69 -11.53
N ALA A 130 -22.62 -1.06 -12.68
CA ALA A 130 -22.88 -1.75 -13.94
C ALA A 130 -21.57 -2.21 -14.62
N ARG A 131 -20.43 -1.65 -14.20
CA ARG A 131 -19.06 -2.04 -14.56
C ARG A 131 -18.32 -2.76 -13.43
N ALA A 132 -18.94 -2.86 -12.25
CA ALA A 132 -18.45 -3.52 -11.04
C ALA A 132 -18.40 -5.04 -11.17
N GLY A 133 -18.71 -5.57 -12.35
CA GLY A 133 -18.27 -6.87 -12.81
C GLY A 133 -16.82 -6.87 -13.31
N GLY A 134 -15.92 -6.06 -12.73
CA GLY A 134 -14.50 -6.29 -12.89
C GLY A 134 -14.26 -7.73 -12.43
N ALA A 135 -13.95 -8.63 -13.36
CA ALA A 135 -13.73 -10.03 -13.04
C ALA A 135 -12.74 -10.11 -11.87
N ALA A 136 -13.02 -10.96 -10.88
CA ALA A 136 -12.13 -11.14 -9.75
C ALA A 136 -10.70 -11.35 -10.28
N ILE A 137 -9.75 -10.58 -9.74
CA ILE A 137 -8.33 -10.71 -10.10
C ILE A 137 -7.84 -12.03 -9.51
N THR A 138 -7.98 -13.09 -10.28
CA THR A 138 -7.50 -14.44 -9.98
C THR A 138 -6.23 -14.72 -10.76
N ALA A 139 -5.43 -15.68 -10.31
CA ALA A 139 -4.26 -16.15 -11.05
C ALA A 139 -4.60 -16.60 -12.50
N ARG A 140 -5.84 -17.05 -12.74
CA ARG A 140 -6.30 -17.39 -14.09
C ARG A 140 -6.57 -16.15 -14.94
N HIS A 141 -7.18 -15.12 -14.35
CA HIS A 141 -7.50 -13.89 -15.05
C HIS A 141 -6.22 -13.18 -15.52
N VAL A 142 -5.25 -12.99 -14.61
CA VAL A 142 -4.01 -12.26 -14.91
C VAL A 142 -3.03 -13.04 -15.78
N ALA A 143 -3.05 -14.37 -15.76
CA ALA A 143 -2.07 -15.17 -16.51
C ALA A 143 -2.21 -15.00 -18.03
N GLY A 144 -1.10 -14.79 -18.72
CA GLY A 144 -1.01 -14.59 -20.17
C GLY A 144 -0.18 -13.37 -20.54
N SER A 145 -0.14 -13.06 -21.82
CA SER A 145 0.59 -11.92 -22.36
C SER A 145 -0.33 -10.70 -22.49
N TRP A 146 0.21 -9.51 -22.23
CA TRP A 146 -0.58 -8.27 -22.17
C TRP A 146 0.06 -7.16 -22.97
N VAL A 147 -0.77 -6.30 -23.58
CA VAL A 147 -0.34 -5.11 -24.33
C VAL A 147 -1.11 -3.88 -23.89
N ALA A 148 -0.47 -2.73 -23.85
CA ALA A 148 -1.12 -1.48 -23.51
C ALA A 148 -2.21 -1.17 -24.54
N LYS A 149 -3.40 -0.84 -24.04
CA LYS A 149 -4.55 -0.53 -24.87
C LYS A 149 -4.26 0.73 -25.69
N GLY A 150 -4.36 0.62 -27.00
CA GLY A 150 -4.19 1.76 -27.90
C GLY A 150 -3.89 1.33 -29.34
N VAL A 151 -3.67 2.31 -30.21
CA VAL A 151 -3.40 2.08 -31.64
C VAL A 151 -2.09 1.34 -31.93
N ASN A 152 -1.19 1.29 -30.95
CA ASN A 152 0.12 0.64 -31.06
C ASN A 152 0.19 -0.72 -30.34
N ALA A 153 -0.96 -1.27 -29.90
CA ALA A 153 -1.01 -2.57 -29.25
C ALA A 153 -0.49 -3.66 -30.21
N ASN A 154 0.50 -4.44 -29.79
CA ASN A 154 1.11 -5.47 -30.61
C ASN A 154 1.29 -6.79 -29.85
N CYS A 155 0.36 -7.73 -30.04
CA CYS A 155 0.41 -9.03 -29.37
C CYS A 155 1.57 -9.95 -29.82
N GLU A 156 2.27 -9.62 -30.91
CA GLU A 156 3.52 -10.32 -31.27
C GLU A 156 4.71 -9.87 -30.41
N LYS A 157 4.58 -8.72 -29.74
CA LYS A 157 5.55 -8.15 -28.78
C LYS A 157 4.79 -7.63 -27.55
N PRO A 158 4.37 -8.53 -26.65
CA PRO A 158 3.67 -8.13 -25.45
C PRO A 158 4.53 -7.23 -24.57
N ASP A 159 3.87 -6.31 -23.88
CA ASP A 159 4.50 -5.37 -22.94
C ASP A 159 4.95 -6.07 -21.66
N PHE A 160 4.19 -7.09 -21.25
CA PHE A 160 4.56 -8.00 -20.18
C PHE A 160 3.88 -9.35 -20.34
N ASP A 161 4.44 -10.34 -19.66
CA ASP A 161 3.84 -11.66 -19.52
C ASP A 161 3.62 -11.97 -18.03
N VAL A 162 2.48 -12.61 -17.74
CA VAL A 162 2.17 -13.10 -16.41
C VAL A 162 2.11 -14.62 -16.46
N THR A 163 3.08 -15.26 -15.81
CA THR A 163 3.20 -16.71 -15.79
C THR A 163 2.77 -17.27 -14.43
N ARG A 164 2.02 -18.37 -14.44
CA ARG A 164 1.74 -19.16 -13.23
C ARG A 164 2.92 -20.09 -12.97
N ALA A 165 3.66 -19.82 -11.91
CA ALA A 165 4.72 -20.68 -11.42
C ALA A 165 4.15 -21.83 -10.55
N GLY A 166 5.00 -22.80 -10.24
CA GLY A 166 4.66 -23.87 -9.29
C GLY A 166 4.27 -23.33 -7.91
N ALA A 167 3.54 -24.15 -7.14
CA ALA A 167 3.05 -23.81 -5.79
C ALA A 167 2.08 -22.61 -5.70
N GLY A 168 1.35 -22.30 -6.79
CA GLY A 168 0.31 -21.27 -6.80
C GLY A 168 0.84 -19.84 -6.89
N ARG A 169 2.15 -19.65 -7.09
CA ARG A 169 2.76 -18.34 -7.31
C ARG A 169 2.47 -17.86 -8.72
N THR A 170 2.26 -16.56 -8.86
CA THR A 170 2.12 -15.90 -10.16
C THR A 170 3.19 -14.83 -10.26
N THR A 171 3.90 -14.79 -11.39
CA THR A 171 5.01 -13.85 -11.63
C THR A 171 4.71 -13.01 -12.86
N VAL A 172 5.15 -11.76 -12.84
CA VAL A 172 5.08 -10.84 -13.98
C VAL A 172 6.49 -10.54 -14.47
N GLU A 173 6.72 -10.67 -15.77
CA GLU A 173 8.00 -10.36 -16.41
C GLU A 173 7.81 -9.17 -17.36
N THR A 174 8.61 -8.12 -17.17
CA THR A 174 8.48 -6.86 -17.92
C THR A 174 9.75 -6.03 -17.83
N ARG A 175 9.66 -4.73 -18.17
CA ARG A 175 10.69 -3.74 -17.89
C ARG A 175 10.15 -2.62 -17.01
N ILE A 176 10.85 -2.29 -15.92
CA ILE A 176 10.60 -1.10 -15.11
C ILE A 176 11.72 -0.09 -15.38
N ASP A 177 11.37 1.12 -15.79
CA ASP A 177 12.34 2.17 -16.14
C ASP A 177 13.40 1.72 -17.16
N GLY A 178 12.96 0.87 -18.08
CA GLY A 178 13.77 0.30 -19.16
C GLY A 178 14.61 -0.92 -18.76
N LEU A 179 14.68 -1.25 -17.47
CA LEU A 179 15.43 -2.40 -16.95
C LEU A 179 14.53 -3.64 -16.87
N PRO A 180 14.99 -4.83 -17.30
CA PRO A 180 14.24 -6.08 -17.15
C PRO A 180 13.98 -6.39 -15.67
N GLU A 181 12.74 -6.67 -15.33
CA GLU A 181 12.31 -6.96 -13.96
C GLU A 181 11.35 -8.14 -13.90
N THR A 182 11.37 -8.83 -12.77
CA THR A 182 10.42 -9.91 -12.46
C THR A 182 9.78 -9.65 -11.11
N GLY A 183 8.46 -9.49 -11.12
CA GLY A 183 7.65 -9.26 -9.92
C GLY A 183 6.81 -10.47 -9.55
N ALA A 184 6.30 -10.46 -8.31
CA ALA A 184 5.19 -11.30 -7.91
C ALA A 184 3.86 -10.61 -8.28
N VAL A 185 2.81 -11.41 -8.51
CA VAL A 185 1.46 -10.90 -8.71
C VAL A 185 0.61 -11.30 -7.51
N ALA A 186 0.26 -10.33 -6.68
CA ALA A 186 -0.77 -10.47 -5.67
C ALA A 186 -2.14 -10.51 -6.35
N THR A 187 -2.96 -11.47 -5.95
CA THR A 187 -4.32 -11.68 -6.46
C THR A 187 -5.30 -11.74 -5.29
N GLY A 188 -6.60 -11.64 -5.57
CA GLY A 188 -7.62 -11.60 -4.52
C GLY A 188 -8.06 -10.18 -4.24
N ASP A 189 -8.07 -9.82 -2.96
CA ASP A 189 -8.76 -8.63 -2.45
C ASP A 189 -7.98 -7.32 -2.63
N ASP A 190 -6.65 -7.42 -2.55
CA ASP A 190 -5.69 -6.33 -2.80
C ASP A 190 -4.68 -6.71 -3.90
N PRO A 191 -5.15 -6.84 -5.15
CA PRO A 191 -4.34 -7.32 -6.25
C PRO A 191 -3.32 -6.26 -6.71
N ALA A 192 -2.08 -6.68 -6.91
CA ALA A 192 -0.99 -5.80 -7.30
C ALA A 192 0.16 -6.53 -7.98
N PHE A 193 0.98 -5.78 -8.70
CA PHE A 193 2.35 -6.19 -8.98
C PHE A 193 3.27 -5.77 -7.83
N GLU A 194 3.98 -6.75 -7.30
CA GLU A 194 4.93 -6.61 -6.20
C GLU A 194 6.33 -6.86 -6.74
N TRP A 195 7.26 -5.99 -6.38
CA TRP A 195 8.60 -5.98 -6.94
C TRP A 195 9.64 -6.17 -5.85
N ALA A 196 10.88 -6.42 -6.26
CA ALA A 196 12.01 -6.37 -5.35
C ALA A 196 12.23 -4.95 -4.79
N ASP A 197 13.06 -4.85 -3.75
CA ASP A 197 13.28 -3.62 -3.00
C ASP A 197 13.59 -2.41 -3.89
N GLY A 198 12.90 -1.30 -3.61
CA GLY A 198 13.11 -0.01 -4.28
C GLY A 198 12.11 0.33 -5.40
N ILE A 199 11.28 -0.61 -5.82
CA ILE A 199 10.19 -0.35 -6.78
C ILE A 199 8.86 -0.37 -6.04
N ALA A 200 8.06 0.68 -6.25
CA ALA A 200 6.74 0.79 -5.64
C ALA A 200 5.81 -0.33 -6.11
N ARG A 201 5.06 -0.91 -5.17
CA ARG A 201 3.93 -1.80 -5.46
C ARG A 201 2.96 -1.10 -6.40
N MET A 202 2.48 -1.79 -7.43
CA MET A 202 1.53 -1.21 -8.39
C MET A 202 0.19 -1.95 -8.29
N PRO A 203 -0.86 -1.31 -7.75
CA PRO A 203 -2.19 -1.91 -7.71
C PRO A 203 -2.68 -2.25 -9.12
N ILE A 204 -3.40 -3.36 -9.27
CA ILE A 204 -3.97 -3.78 -10.55
C ILE A 204 -5.48 -3.98 -10.43
N GLU A 205 -6.22 -3.72 -11.50
CA GLU A 205 -7.68 -3.86 -11.51
C GLU A 205 -8.17 -4.45 -12.82
N SER A 206 -9.25 -5.21 -12.80
CA SER A 206 -9.84 -5.72 -14.03
C SER A 206 -10.65 -4.62 -14.72
N ARG A 207 -10.55 -4.57 -16.04
CA ARG A 207 -11.27 -3.64 -16.93
C ARG A 207 -12.04 -4.42 -17.98
N GLY A 208 -12.92 -5.30 -17.50
CA GLY A 208 -13.63 -6.29 -18.32
C GLY A 208 -12.94 -7.67 -18.29
N PRO A 209 -13.36 -8.62 -19.14
CA PRO A 209 -12.82 -9.98 -19.15
C PRO A 209 -11.34 -10.04 -19.53
N ASP A 210 -10.92 -9.14 -20.43
CA ASP A 210 -9.58 -9.14 -21.03
C ASP A 210 -8.80 -7.83 -20.76
N GLY A 211 -9.27 -7.00 -19.83
CA GLY A 211 -8.64 -5.73 -19.50
C GLY A 211 -8.00 -5.76 -18.11
N LEU A 212 -6.79 -5.20 -17.97
CA LEU A 212 -6.08 -5.04 -16.71
C LEU A 212 -5.53 -3.62 -16.61
N ALA A 213 -6.05 -2.81 -15.70
CA ALA A 213 -5.45 -1.53 -15.35
C ALA A 213 -4.30 -1.75 -14.37
N VAL A 214 -3.18 -1.07 -14.59
CA VAL A 214 -2.08 -0.96 -13.64
C VAL A 214 -2.01 0.48 -13.16
N MET A 215 -2.14 0.67 -11.85
CA MET A 215 -2.24 1.96 -11.19
C MET A 215 -0.91 2.37 -10.55
N PRO A 216 -0.65 3.68 -10.37
CA PRO A 216 0.51 4.12 -9.61
C PRO A 216 0.43 3.65 -8.15
N GLY A 217 1.56 3.26 -7.59
CA GLY A 217 1.72 3.05 -6.15
C GLY A 217 2.05 4.33 -5.40
N ASP A 218 2.27 4.21 -4.09
CA ASP A 218 2.62 5.33 -3.18
C ASP A 218 4.06 5.84 -3.35
N GLY A 219 4.85 5.23 -4.23
CA GLY A 219 6.24 5.61 -4.49
C GLY A 219 6.41 6.54 -5.71
N PRO A 220 7.65 6.69 -6.19
CA PRO A 220 7.91 7.51 -7.37
C PRO A 220 7.19 6.98 -8.61
N VAL A 221 6.88 7.88 -9.54
CA VAL A 221 6.35 7.50 -10.84
C VAL A 221 7.40 6.72 -11.62
N VAL A 222 7.01 5.56 -12.11
CA VAL A 222 7.84 4.66 -12.92
C VAL A 222 7.22 4.43 -14.29
N THR A 223 8.00 3.84 -15.18
CA THR A 223 7.53 3.33 -16.46
C THR A 223 7.47 1.81 -16.45
N LEU A 224 6.31 1.25 -16.80
CA LEU A 224 6.09 -0.18 -16.97
C LEU A 224 6.04 -0.49 -18.47
N ALA A 225 6.95 -1.31 -18.96
CA ALA A 225 7.12 -1.61 -20.38
C ALA A 225 7.29 -0.35 -21.27
N GLY A 226 7.75 0.76 -20.70
CA GLY A 226 7.86 2.06 -21.38
C GLY A 226 6.61 2.95 -21.26
N HIS A 227 5.56 2.49 -20.60
CA HIS A 227 4.36 3.28 -20.30
C HIS A 227 4.47 3.92 -18.92
N ARG A 228 4.38 5.25 -18.86
CA ARG A 228 4.40 6.00 -17.60
C ARG A 228 3.15 5.69 -16.78
N ILE A 229 3.32 5.14 -15.58
CA ILE A 229 2.23 4.79 -14.67
C ILE A 229 1.98 5.95 -13.72
N ALA A 230 0.94 6.75 -13.98
CA ALA A 230 0.57 7.92 -13.18
C ALA A 230 -0.94 8.22 -13.33
N GLY A 231 -1.49 9.03 -12.43
CA GLY A 231 -2.91 9.43 -12.48
C GLY A 231 -3.83 8.21 -12.44
N ASP A 232 -4.67 8.07 -13.47
CA ASP A 232 -5.61 6.94 -13.62
C ASP A 232 -4.95 5.62 -14.07
N GLY A 233 -3.62 5.56 -14.11
CA GLY A 233 -2.88 4.35 -14.51
C GLY A 233 -2.91 4.10 -16.02
N VAL A 234 -2.56 2.86 -16.40
CA VAL A 234 -2.56 2.42 -17.80
C VAL A 234 -3.35 1.13 -17.92
N VAL A 235 -4.23 1.06 -18.91
CA VAL A 235 -5.02 -0.14 -19.20
C VAL A 235 -4.28 -1.00 -20.23
N PHE A 236 -4.09 -2.26 -19.90
CA PHE A 236 -3.58 -3.30 -20.77
C PHE A 236 -4.72 -4.23 -21.17
N VAL A 237 -4.58 -4.83 -22.36
CA VAL A 237 -5.50 -5.84 -22.88
C VAL A 237 -4.76 -7.15 -23.09
N LYS A 238 -5.44 -8.24 -22.81
CA LYS A 238 -4.89 -9.59 -22.92
C LYS A 238 -4.72 -9.98 -24.38
N CYS A 239 -3.62 -10.64 -24.69
CA CYS A 239 -3.34 -11.23 -25.98
C CYS A 239 -3.78 -12.69 -25.99
N GLY A 240 -4.94 -12.96 -26.62
CA GLY A 240 -5.46 -14.32 -26.83
C GLY A 240 -6.26 -14.89 -25.67
#